data_AF-A0A6B1BSG7-F1
#
_entry.id   AF-A0A6B1BSG7-F1
#
_cell.length_a   1.000
_cell.length_b   1.000
_cell.length_c   1.000
_cell.angle_alpha   90.00
_cell.angle_beta   90.00
_cell.angle_gamma   90.00
#
_symmetry.space_group_name_H-M   'P 1'
#
loop_
_entity.id
_entity.type
_entity.pdbx_description
1 polymer ?
#
loop_
_entity_poly.entity_id
_entity_poly.type
_entity_poly.pdbx_seq_one_letter_code
_entity_poly.pdbx_strand_id
1 'polypeptide(L)'
;MASIEVQTEQDIREILLSDLSRDLLKVADRIQAEMPHVPFDAIRPEAMARIEAAEQAVDTLARDLTQGQGELTEWHGALTNYESAWFQVIESLGVRNN
;
A
#
# COMPACT_ATOMS: atom_id res chain seq x y z
N MET A 1 -35.96 -10.70 14.15
CA MET A 1 -35.36 -9.35 14.16
C MET A 1 -33.83 -9.44 13.99
N ALA A 2 -33.33 -10.18 12.99
CA ALA A 2 -31.89 -10.45 12.82
C ALA A 2 -31.28 -9.74 11.58
N SER A 3 -32.07 -8.93 10.86
CA SER A 3 -31.68 -8.38 9.55
C SER A 3 -31.13 -6.96 9.61
N ILE A 4 -31.23 -6.25 10.75
CA ILE A 4 -30.79 -4.86 10.85
C ILE A 4 -29.29 -4.78 11.18
N GLU A 5 -28.79 -5.59 12.13
CA GLU A 5 -27.37 -5.56 12.52
C GLU A 5 -26.42 -6.01 11.39
N VAL A 6 -26.80 -7.06 10.65
CA VAL A 6 -25.99 -7.61 9.55
C VAL A 6 -25.87 -6.62 8.37
N GLN A 7 -26.92 -5.84 8.11
CA GLN A 7 -26.93 -4.84 7.03
C GLN A 7 -25.93 -3.71 7.35
N THR A 8 -25.94 -3.22 8.58
CA THR A 8 -24.99 -2.19 9.04
C THR A 8 -23.53 -2.64 9.05
N GLU A 9 -23.23 -3.89 9.41
CA GLU A 9 -21.86 -4.41 9.38
C GLU A 9 -21.31 -4.53 7.95
N GLN A 10 -22.17 -4.95 7.01
CA GLN A 10 -21.78 -5.03 5.61
C GLN A 10 -21.51 -3.65 5.01
N ASP A 11 -22.39 -2.67 5.28
CA ASP A 11 -22.23 -1.29 4.82
C ASP A 11 -20.94 -0.64 5.36
N ILE A 12 -20.61 -0.87 6.64
CA ILE A 12 -19.37 -0.39 7.26
C ILE A 12 -18.14 -1.01 6.59
N ARG A 13 -18.18 -2.30 6.26
CA ARG A 13 -17.08 -3.00 5.60
C ARG A 13 -16.85 -2.50 4.17
N GLU A 14 -17.92 -2.21 3.44
CA GLU A 14 -17.84 -1.65 2.08
C GLU A 14 -17.22 -0.24 2.09
N ILE A 15 -17.59 0.61 3.06
CA ILE A 15 -17.00 1.94 3.24
C ILE A 15 -15.50 1.81 3.54
N LEU A 16 -15.12 0.94 4.49
CA LEU A 16 -13.72 0.70 4.84
C LEU A 16 -12.91 0.25 3.62
N LEU A 17 -13.39 -0.72 2.85
CA LEU A 17 -12.71 -1.21 1.64
C LEU A 17 -12.53 -0.11 0.58
N SER A 18 -13.56 0.73 0.38
CA SER A 18 -13.49 1.86 -0.54
C SER A 18 -12.40 2.86 -0.11
N ASP A 19 -12.31 3.14 1.20
CA ASP A 19 -11.32 4.09 1.71
C ASP A 19 -9.89 3.52 1.63
N LEU A 20 -9.68 2.25 1.98
CA LEU A 20 -8.39 1.57 1.81
C LEU A 20 -7.94 1.57 0.34
N SER A 21 -8.87 1.24 -0.58
CA SER A 21 -8.58 1.22 -2.02
C SER A 21 -8.22 2.62 -2.54
N ARG A 22 -8.92 3.65 -2.08
CA ARG A 22 -8.64 5.04 -2.45
C ARG A 22 -7.26 5.48 -1.98
N ASP A 23 -6.88 5.14 -0.77
CA ASP A 23 -5.57 5.55 -0.23
C ASP A 23 -4.42 4.81 -0.89
N LEU A 24 -4.57 3.51 -1.16
CA LEU A 24 -3.60 2.74 -1.94
C LEU A 24 -3.44 3.31 -3.36
N LEU A 25 -4.54 3.66 -4.03
CA LEU A 25 -4.51 4.24 -5.37
C LEU A 25 -3.72 5.56 -5.40
N LYS A 26 -3.95 6.45 -4.42
CA LYS A 26 -3.19 7.72 -4.33
C LYS A 26 -1.68 7.50 -4.21
N VAL A 27 -1.26 6.47 -3.47
CA VAL A 27 0.16 6.11 -3.31
C VAL A 27 0.70 5.54 -4.62
N ALA A 28 -0.03 4.63 -5.25
CA ALA A 28 0.33 4.07 -6.55
C ALA A 28 0.49 5.17 -7.61
N ASP A 29 -0.44 6.13 -7.68
CA ASP A 29 -0.37 7.28 -8.59
C ASP A 29 0.90 8.13 -8.36
N ARG A 30 1.26 8.38 -7.08
CA ARG A 30 2.47 9.14 -6.74
C ARG A 30 3.75 8.40 -7.13
N ILE A 31 3.81 7.09 -6.87
CA ILE A 31 4.94 6.25 -7.32
C ILE A 31 5.03 6.28 -8.84
N GLN A 32 3.91 6.06 -9.53
CA GLN A 32 3.86 6.01 -11.00
C GLN A 32 4.27 7.33 -11.65
N ALA A 33 3.99 8.48 -11.03
CA ALA A 33 4.42 9.79 -11.53
C ALA A 33 5.96 9.93 -11.58
N GLU A 34 6.68 9.19 -10.73
CA GLU A 34 8.13 9.28 -10.56
C GLU A 34 8.88 8.17 -11.31
N MET A 35 8.17 7.07 -11.63
CA MET A 35 8.70 5.94 -12.41
C MET A 35 9.04 6.16 -13.89
N PRO A 36 8.57 7.18 -14.65
CA PRO A 36 8.90 7.33 -16.08
C PRO A 36 10.41 7.44 -16.35
N HIS A 37 11.19 7.74 -15.32
CA HIS A 37 12.64 7.92 -15.36
C HIS A 37 13.42 6.71 -14.83
N VAL A 38 12.75 5.62 -14.47
CA VAL A 38 13.38 4.47 -13.82
C VAL A 38 13.48 3.27 -14.77
N PRO A 39 14.70 2.87 -15.19
CA PRO A 39 14.89 1.60 -15.86
C PRO A 39 14.68 0.45 -14.85
N PHE A 40 13.61 -0.32 -15.03
CA PHE A 40 13.26 -1.46 -14.16
C PHE A 40 14.38 -2.50 -14.03
N ASP A 41 15.10 -2.71 -15.11
CA ASP A 41 16.28 -3.56 -15.26
C ASP A 41 17.48 -3.09 -14.42
N ALA A 42 17.46 -1.85 -13.91
CA ALA A 42 18.48 -1.33 -13.00
C ALA A 42 18.14 -1.52 -11.51
N ILE A 43 16.90 -1.91 -11.18
CA ILE A 43 16.48 -2.17 -9.79
C ILE A 43 17.20 -3.43 -9.29
N ARG A 44 17.93 -3.30 -8.19
CA ARG A 44 18.64 -4.43 -7.59
C ARG A 44 17.65 -5.43 -6.95
N PRO A 45 17.93 -6.74 -6.96
CA PRO A 45 17.06 -7.74 -6.33
C PRO A 45 16.78 -7.45 -4.85
N GLU A 46 17.75 -6.94 -4.09
CA GLU A 46 17.56 -6.60 -2.68
C GLU A 46 16.60 -5.42 -2.49
N ALA A 47 16.60 -4.48 -3.43
CA ALA A 47 15.69 -3.35 -3.43
C ALA A 47 14.25 -3.80 -3.77
N MET A 48 14.11 -4.73 -4.72
CA MET A 48 12.84 -5.35 -5.05
C MET A 48 12.27 -6.15 -3.87
N ALA A 49 13.10 -6.97 -3.21
CA ALA A 49 12.68 -7.73 -2.03
C ALA A 49 12.18 -6.84 -0.88
N ARG A 50 12.73 -5.62 -0.72
CA ARG A 50 12.24 -4.64 0.25
C ARG A 50 10.87 -4.07 -0.12
N ILE A 51 10.63 -3.82 -1.41
CA ILE A 51 9.34 -3.37 -1.91
C ILE A 51 8.29 -4.47 -1.69
N GLU A 52 8.61 -5.71 -2.08
CA GLU A 52 7.73 -6.87 -1.90
C GLU A 52 7.39 -7.11 -0.42
N ALA A 53 8.37 -6.97 0.49
CA ALA A 53 8.12 -7.10 1.91
C ALA A 53 7.19 -6.00 2.45
N ALA A 54 7.32 -4.77 1.96
CA ALA A 54 6.45 -3.67 2.35
C ALA A 54 5.03 -3.82 1.77
N GLU A 55 4.90 -4.28 0.52
CA GLU A 55 3.62 -4.62 -0.11
C GLU A 55 2.90 -5.72 0.69
N GLN A 56 3.62 -6.78 1.06
CA GLN A 56 3.04 -7.87 1.83
C GLN A 56 2.56 -7.44 3.23
N ALA A 57 3.22 -6.45 3.84
CA ALA A 57 2.76 -5.86 5.09
C ALA A 57 1.45 -5.07 4.91
N VAL A 58 1.33 -4.29 3.84
CA VAL A 58 0.09 -3.56 3.48
C VAL A 58 -1.08 -4.54 3.27
N ASP A 59 -0.85 -5.63 2.52
CA ASP A 59 -1.86 -6.64 2.24
C ASP A 59 -2.30 -7.39 3.50
N THR A 60 -1.36 -7.72 4.37
CA THR A 60 -1.64 -8.43 5.62
C THR A 60 -2.50 -7.57 6.54
N LEU A 61 -2.12 -6.30 6.73
CA LEU A 61 -2.87 -5.38 7.58
C LEU A 61 -4.23 -5.01 6.97
N ALA A 62 -4.34 -4.93 5.63
CA ALA A 62 -5.63 -4.75 4.97
C ALA A 62 -6.56 -5.94 5.24
N ARG A 63 -6.01 -7.17 5.18
CA ARG A 63 -6.78 -8.38 5.52
C ARG A 63 -7.24 -8.35 6.98
N ASP A 64 -6.37 -8.02 7.91
CA ASP A 64 -6.69 -7.97 9.34
C ASP A 64 -7.75 -6.90 9.63
N LEU A 65 -7.67 -5.73 8.97
CA LEU A 65 -8.70 -4.69 9.02
C LEU A 65 -10.06 -5.18 8.52
N THR A 66 -10.10 -5.89 7.38
CA THR A 66 -11.36 -6.43 6.86
C THR A 66 -11.97 -7.50 7.77
N GLN A 67 -11.15 -8.15 8.61
CA GLN A 67 -11.59 -9.13 9.62
C GLN A 67 -11.94 -8.49 10.98
N GLY A 68 -11.76 -7.17 11.12
CA GLY A 68 -11.99 -6.45 12.38
C GLY A 68 -10.91 -6.71 13.45
N GLN A 69 -9.72 -7.18 13.04
CA GLN A 69 -8.60 -7.54 13.92
C GLN A 69 -7.42 -6.57 13.83
N GLY A 70 -7.39 -5.70 12.82
CA GLY A 70 -6.30 -4.75 12.59
C GLY A 70 -6.64 -3.30 12.94
N GLU A 71 -5.60 -2.47 13.03
CA GLU A 71 -5.73 -1.03 13.27
C GLU A 71 -5.46 -0.21 12.00
N LEU A 72 -6.30 0.80 11.75
CA LEU A 72 -6.18 1.64 10.54
C LEU A 72 -4.85 2.40 10.52
N THR A 73 -4.38 2.83 11.69
CA THR A 73 -3.10 3.54 11.85
C THR A 73 -1.91 2.66 11.48
N GLU A 74 -1.93 1.37 11.82
CA GLU A 74 -0.88 0.44 11.44
C GLU A 74 -0.86 0.23 9.92
N TRP A 75 -2.03 0.08 9.30
CA TRP A 75 -2.14 -0.03 7.85
C TRP A 75 -1.64 1.21 7.13
N HIS A 76 -2.00 2.42 7.57
CA HIS A 76 -1.46 3.67 7.02
C HIS A 76 0.06 3.78 7.22
N GLY A 77 0.59 3.28 8.34
CA GLY A 77 2.03 3.18 8.57
C GLY A 77 2.73 2.26 7.57
N ALA A 78 2.15 1.08 7.32
CA ALA A 78 2.67 0.15 6.31
C ALA A 78 2.59 0.73 4.90
N LEU A 79 1.50 1.42 4.57
CA LEU A 79 1.33 2.09 3.28
C LEU A 79 2.39 3.19 3.07
N THR A 80 2.70 3.94 4.12
CA THR A 80 3.77 4.95 4.11
C THR A 80 5.15 4.30 3.91
N ASN A 81 5.38 3.15 4.55
CA ASN A 81 6.63 2.40 4.39
C ASN A 81 6.79 1.82 2.97
N TYR A 82 5.69 1.34 2.38
CA TYR A 82 5.65 0.89 0.99
C TYR A 82 5.99 2.03 0.03
N GLU A 83 5.37 3.19 0.21
CA GLU A 83 5.68 4.40 -0.55
C GLU A 83 7.16 4.79 -0.41
N SER A 84 7.68 4.82 0.83
CA SER A 84 9.08 5.15 1.08
C SER A 84 10.06 4.15 0.45
N ALA A 85 9.73 2.85 0.43
CA ALA A 85 10.54 1.83 -0.21
C ALA A 85 10.70 2.13 -1.71
N TRP A 86 9.61 2.47 -2.40
CA TRP A 86 9.66 2.88 -3.80
C TRP A 86 10.49 4.14 -4.03
N PHE A 87 10.27 5.19 -3.24
CA PHE A 87 11.03 6.44 -3.37
C PHE A 87 12.54 6.24 -3.17
N GLN A 88 12.94 5.43 -2.20
CA GLN A 88 14.36 5.12 -2.00
C GLN A 88 14.98 4.40 -3.21
N VAL A 89 14.22 3.53 -3.88
CA VAL A 89 14.68 2.88 -5.12
C VAL A 89 14.81 3.90 -6.24
N ILE A 90 13.78 4.72 -6.45
CA ILE A 90 13.78 5.80 -7.46
C ILE A 90 14.98 6.73 -7.26
N GLU A 91 15.19 7.23 -6.04
CA GLU A 91 16.32 8.11 -5.69
C GLU A 91 17.68 7.42 -5.96
N SER A 92 17.83 6.16 -5.54
CA SER A 92 19.09 5.42 -5.74
C SER A 92 19.45 5.21 -7.22
N LEU A 93 18.45 5.19 -8.09
CA LEU A 93 18.61 5.05 -9.53
C LEU A 93 18.81 6.40 -10.22
N GLY A 94 18.15 7.46 -9.74
CA GLY A 94 18.41 8.83 -10.16
C GLY A 94 19.84 9.28 -9.88
N VAL A 95 20.41 8.90 -8.72
CA VAL A 95 21.82 9.18 -8.37
C VAL A 95 22.81 8.45 -9.30
N ARG A 96 22.44 7.32 -9.89
CA ARG A 96 23.31 6.59 -10.83
C ARG A 96 23.35 7.21 -12.23
N ASN A 97 22.38 8.05 -12.58
CA ASN A 97 22.23 8.66 -13.91
C ASN A 97 22.76 10.10 -13.99
N ASN A 98 23.20 10.70 -12.88
CA ASN A 98 23.88 12.01 -12.81
C ASN A 98 25.39 11.83 -12.61
#